data_AF-A0A7X6XTC0-F1
#
_entry.id   AF-A0A7X6XTC0-F1
#
_cell.length_a   1.000
_cell.length_b   1.000
_cell.length_c   1.000
_cell.angle_alpha   90.00
_cell.angle_beta   90.00
_cell.angle_gamma   90.00
#
_symmetry.space_group_name_H-M   'P 1'
#
loop_
_entity.id
_entity.type
_entity.pdbx_description
1 polymer ?
#
loop_
_entity_poly.entity_id
_entity_poly.type
_entity_poly.pdbx_seq_one_letter_code
_entity_poly.pdbx_strand_id
1 'polypeptide(L)'
;GIMDESPAKGKLFQGDIIKKVDNKDITIADEVVKNISARAVGDVVQLQVERQGELVNVSVPTIESNNQEGQTIIGIYITTLNWKPVLPLEIRINTGNIGGPSAGSMFAMEILNQLSSKDLTKGKKVAGTGTIGLNERIGEVGGVKQKIIAANRDGAQIFFVPENNAAEAKEASKGLSINVVPVKHLDDMLHYLESL
;
A
#
# COMPACT_ATOMS: atom_id res chain seq x y z
N GLY A 1 -4.19 -12.32 4.64
CA GLY A 1 -4.13 -13.13 3.41
C GLY A 1 -2.72 -13.62 3.19
N ILE A 2 -2.51 -14.65 2.38
CA ILE A 2 -1.18 -15.23 2.11
C ILE A 2 -1.01 -15.28 0.59
N MET A 3 0.15 -14.86 0.08
CA MET A 3 0.48 -14.93 -1.35
C MET A 3 0.72 -16.38 -1.77
N ASP A 4 0.49 -16.71 -3.04
CA ASP A 4 0.54 -18.10 -3.51
C ASP A 4 1.90 -18.79 -3.29
N GLU A 5 2.99 -18.06 -3.55
CA GLU A 5 4.40 -18.47 -3.39
C GLU A 5 4.99 -18.09 -2.02
N SER A 6 4.14 -17.80 -1.03
CA SER A 6 4.61 -17.32 0.28
C SER A 6 5.27 -18.43 1.11
N PRO A 7 6.44 -18.16 1.73
CA PRO A 7 7.05 -19.05 2.71
C PRO A 7 6.24 -19.18 4.01
N ALA A 8 5.22 -18.34 4.21
CA ALA A 8 4.31 -18.39 5.35
C ALA A 8 3.16 -19.40 5.16
N LYS A 9 3.00 -19.97 3.95
CA LYS A 9 1.94 -20.92 3.63
C LYS A 9 2.04 -22.16 4.53
N GLY A 10 0.91 -22.53 5.15
CA GLY A 10 0.83 -23.63 6.12
C GLY A 10 1.44 -23.33 7.50
N LYS A 11 2.04 -22.15 7.70
CA LYS A 11 2.62 -21.71 8.98
C LYS A 11 1.76 -20.65 9.65
N LEU A 12 1.32 -19.67 8.86
CA LEU A 12 0.32 -18.68 9.23
C LEU A 12 -1.03 -19.04 8.64
N PHE A 13 -2.09 -18.63 9.32
CA PHE A 13 -3.46 -18.82 8.86
C PHE A 13 -4.25 -17.51 8.92
N GLN A 14 -5.33 -17.45 8.15
CA GLN A 14 -6.24 -16.31 8.20
C GLN A 14 -6.84 -16.20 9.60
N GLY A 15 -6.80 -14.99 10.17
CA GLY A 15 -7.26 -14.73 11.53
C GLY A 15 -6.15 -14.71 12.58
N ASP A 16 -4.93 -15.15 12.24
CA ASP A 16 -3.76 -14.96 13.12
C ASP A 16 -3.51 -13.46 13.36
N ILE A 17 -3.32 -13.08 14.62
CA ILE A 17 -2.99 -11.70 15.01
C ILE A 17 -1.51 -11.65 15.36
N ILE A 18 -0.70 -10.95 14.58
CA ILE A 18 0.73 -10.79 14.87
C ILE A 18 0.88 -9.86 16.07
N LYS A 19 1.47 -10.37 17.16
CA LYS A 19 1.76 -9.63 18.39
C LYS A 19 3.22 -9.21 18.47
N LYS A 20 4.14 -10.03 17.92
CA LYS A 20 5.57 -9.73 17.88
C LYS A 20 6.21 -10.13 16.56
N VAL A 21 7.23 -9.37 16.17
CA VAL A 21 8.21 -9.72 15.15
C VAL A 21 9.58 -9.75 15.83
N ASP A 22 10.17 -10.93 15.83
CA ASP A 22 11.30 -11.31 16.67
C ASP A 22 11.02 -11.00 18.15
N ASN A 23 11.82 -10.14 18.76
CA ASN A 23 11.67 -9.71 20.14
C ASN A 23 10.96 -8.36 20.28
N LYS A 24 10.41 -7.80 19.18
CA LYS A 24 9.74 -6.50 19.17
C LYS A 24 8.23 -6.68 19.20
N ASP A 25 7.57 -6.00 20.14
CA ASP A 25 6.12 -5.85 20.14
C ASP A 25 5.65 -5.09 18.90
N ILE A 26 4.50 -5.51 18.39
CA ILE A 26 3.86 -4.93 17.21
C ILE A 26 2.50 -4.40 17.62
N THR A 27 2.24 -3.16 17.24
CA THR A 27 0.96 -2.48 17.43
C THR A 27 0.23 -2.28 16.11
N ILE A 28 0.97 -2.05 15.02
CA ILE A 28 0.41 -1.79 13.69
C ILE A 28 1.13 -2.59 12.59
N ALA A 29 0.40 -2.86 11.51
CA ALA A 29 0.92 -3.63 10.37
C ALA A 29 2.21 -3.03 9.75
N ASP A 30 2.33 -1.70 9.71
CA ASP A 30 3.50 -1.02 9.17
C ASP A 30 4.81 -1.39 9.91
N GLU A 31 4.73 -1.66 11.22
CA GLU A 31 5.89 -2.10 12.00
C GLU A 31 6.35 -3.50 11.59
N VAL A 32 5.42 -4.38 11.22
CA VAL A 32 5.74 -5.71 10.69
C VAL A 32 6.49 -5.57 9.37
N VAL A 33 5.95 -4.78 8.44
CA VAL A 33 6.57 -4.53 7.13
C VAL A 33 7.97 -3.95 7.32
N LYS A 34 8.10 -2.89 8.13
CA LYS A 34 9.39 -2.26 8.43
C LYS A 34 10.41 -3.22 9.02
N ASN A 35 10.03 -4.04 9.99
CA ASN A 35 10.94 -4.97 10.65
C ASN A 35 11.39 -6.11 9.71
N ILE A 36 10.52 -6.56 8.81
CA ILE A 36 10.83 -7.62 7.84
C ILE A 36 11.67 -7.08 6.68
N SER A 37 11.30 -5.93 6.11
CA SER A 37 12.03 -5.35 4.97
C SER A 37 13.45 -4.89 5.32
N ALA A 38 13.78 -4.75 6.61
CA ALA A 38 15.13 -4.47 7.07
C ALA A 38 16.06 -5.71 7.12
N ARG A 39 15.55 -6.91 6.80
CA ARG A 39 16.29 -8.17 6.85
C ARG A 39 16.86 -8.57 5.51
N ALA A 40 17.84 -9.48 5.52
CA ALA A 40 18.36 -10.10 4.30
C ALA A 40 17.39 -11.18 3.80
N VAL A 41 17.47 -11.48 2.50
CA VAL A 41 16.75 -12.61 1.91
C VAL A 41 17.27 -13.92 2.47
N GLY A 42 16.37 -14.81 2.88
CA GLY A 42 16.70 -16.09 3.52
C GLY A 42 16.77 -16.05 5.05
N ASP A 43 16.75 -14.86 5.67
CA ASP A 43 16.68 -14.73 7.12
C ASP A 43 15.39 -15.33 7.67
N VAL A 44 15.49 -16.03 8.81
CA VAL A 44 14.30 -16.56 9.48
C VAL A 44 13.74 -15.52 10.45
N VAL A 45 12.54 -15.03 10.15
CA VAL A 45 11.77 -14.14 11.03
C VAL A 45 11.00 -14.99 12.04
N GLN A 46 11.11 -14.66 13.32
CA GLN A 46 10.28 -15.26 14.36
C GLN A 46 9.04 -14.39 14.56
N LEU A 47 7.86 -14.96 14.45
CA LEU A 47 6.60 -14.27 14.71
C LEU A 47 5.97 -14.88 15.95
N GLN A 48 5.47 -14.04 16.85
CA GLN A 48 4.50 -14.49 17.85
C GLN A 48 3.12 -14.05 17.38
N VAL A 49 2.24 -15.02 17.16
CA VAL A 49 0.87 -14.79 16.73
C VAL A 49 -0.10 -15.27 17.78
N GLU A 50 -1.20 -14.55 17.94
CA GLU A 50 -2.36 -15.01 18.69
C GLU A 50 -3.29 -15.75 17.72
N ARG A 51 -3.49 -17.04 17.96
CA ARG A 51 -4.34 -17.94 17.18
C ARG A 51 -5.38 -18.54 18.10
N GLN A 52 -6.65 -18.24 17.86
CA GLN A 52 -7.76 -18.73 18.69
C GLN A 52 -7.58 -18.44 20.19
N GLY A 53 -6.94 -17.31 20.54
CA GLY A 53 -6.68 -16.89 21.92
C GLY A 53 -5.38 -17.42 22.53
N GLU A 54 -4.64 -18.29 21.84
CA GLU A 54 -3.36 -18.81 22.31
C GLU A 54 -2.18 -18.16 21.57
N LEU A 55 -1.07 -17.95 22.29
CA LEU A 55 0.17 -17.45 21.69
C LEU A 55 0.97 -18.60 21.07
N VAL A 56 1.21 -18.50 19.77
CA VAL A 56 1.96 -19.47 18.98
C VAL A 56 3.16 -18.77 18.36
N ASN A 57 4.34 -19.39 18.48
CA ASN A 57 5.54 -18.91 17.80
C ASN A 57 5.66 -19.59 16.42
N VAL A 58 5.92 -18.79 15.39
CA VAL A 58 5.98 -19.23 13.99
C VAL A 58 7.24 -18.70 13.34
N SER A 59 8.04 -19.57 12.73
CA SER A 59 9.27 -19.19 12.03
C SER A 59 9.06 -19.17 10.52
N VAL A 60 9.25 -18.00 9.89
CA VAL A 60 9.03 -17.81 8.45
C VAL A 60 10.31 -17.25 7.81
N PRO A 61 10.91 -17.93 6.82
CA PRO A 61 12.04 -17.37 6.09
C PRO A 61 11.57 -16.20 5.23
N THR A 62 12.42 -15.20 5.06
CA THR A 62 12.20 -14.12 4.12
C THR A 62 12.53 -14.55 2.70
N ILE A 63 11.84 -13.95 1.75
CA ILE A 63 12.10 -14.07 0.31
C ILE A 63 12.26 -12.68 -0.29
N GLU A 64 12.86 -12.61 -1.46
CA GLU A 64 12.79 -11.41 -2.28
C GLU A 64 11.36 -11.24 -2.83
N SER A 65 10.87 -10.00 -2.81
CA SER A 65 9.59 -9.65 -3.41
C SER A 65 9.67 -9.84 -4.91
N ASN A 66 8.70 -10.56 -5.47
CA ASN A 66 8.55 -10.70 -6.92
C ASN A 66 8.03 -9.41 -7.59
N ASN A 67 7.56 -8.44 -6.79
CA ASN A 67 7.02 -7.19 -7.28
C ASN A 67 7.98 -6.00 -7.10
N GLN A 68 8.99 -6.12 -6.22
CA GLN A 68 9.99 -5.09 -5.98
C GLN A 68 11.38 -5.70 -5.79
N GLU A 69 12.30 -5.39 -6.72
CA GLU A 69 13.70 -5.79 -6.63
C GLU A 69 14.34 -5.23 -5.34
N GLY A 70 15.07 -6.08 -4.62
CA GLY A 70 15.72 -5.74 -3.36
C GLY A 70 14.79 -5.58 -2.14
N GLN A 71 13.47 -5.78 -2.29
CA GLN A 71 12.56 -5.76 -1.14
C GLN A 71 12.43 -7.14 -0.50
N THR A 72 12.77 -7.23 0.78
CA THR A 72 12.59 -8.44 1.59
C THR A 72 11.16 -8.54 2.14
N ILE A 73 10.49 -9.67 1.93
CA ILE A 73 9.13 -9.95 2.42
C ILE A 73 8.98 -11.38 2.96
N ILE A 74 7.84 -11.68 3.59
CA ILE A 74 7.42 -13.07 3.92
C ILE A 74 6.15 -13.50 3.16
N GLY A 75 5.65 -12.67 2.24
CA GLY A 75 4.53 -13.01 1.34
C GLY A 75 3.14 -13.03 2.00
N ILE A 76 2.84 -12.11 2.91
CA ILE A 76 1.52 -12.02 3.56
C ILE A 76 0.86 -10.66 3.36
N TYR A 77 -0.46 -10.67 3.35
CA TYR A 77 -1.32 -9.47 3.42
C TYR A 77 -1.84 -9.32 4.84
N ILE A 78 -1.49 -8.22 5.49
CA ILE A 78 -1.82 -7.92 6.90
C ILE A 78 -2.57 -6.59 7.01
N THR A 79 -3.31 -6.43 8.10
CA THR A 79 -3.98 -5.18 8.47
C THR A 79 -3.95 -5.01 9.98
N THR A 80 -4.02 -3.78 10.48
CA THR A 80 -4.12 -3.51 11.92
C THR A 80 -5.55 -3.72 12.38
N LEU A 81 -5.73 -4.50 13.46
CA LEU A 81 -7.03 -4.64 14.11
C LEU A 81 -7.25 -3.52 15.14
N ASN A 82 -8.48 -3.03 15.23
CA ASN A 82 -8.92 -2.05 16.25
C ASN A 82 -8.15 -0.73 16.27
N TRP A 83 -7.51 -0.34 15.16
CA TRP A 83 -6.87 0.98 15.07
C TRP A 83 -7.95 2.07 15.11
N LYS A 84 -7.91 2.90 16.16
CA LYS A 84 -8.82 4.04 16.36
C LYS A 84 -8.00 5.28 16.68
N PRO A 85 -7.38 5.93 15.67
CA PRO A 85 -6.67 7.17 15.91
C PRO A 85 -7.64 8.26 16.36
N VAL A 86 -7.23 9.09 17.32
CA VAL A 86 -7.97 10.30 17.68
C VAL A 86 -7.60 11.37 16.66
N LEU A 87 -8.54 11.71 15.79
CA LEU A 87 -8.35 12.74 14.77
C LEU A 87 -8.92 14.07 15.25
N PRO A 88 -8.28 15.20 14.92
CA PRO A 88 -8.79 16.53 15.28
C PRO A 88 -10.01 16.96 14.44
N LEU A 89 -10.37 16.18 13.42
CA LEU A 89 -11.46 16.46 12.49
C LEU A 89 -12.19 15.16 12.08
N GLU A 90 -13.47 15.29 11.75
CA GLU A 90 -14.28 14.18 11.25
C GLU A 90 -14.03 13.96 9.75
N ILE A 91 -13.62 12.74 9.37
CA ILE A 91 -13.37 12.37 7.98
C ILE A 91 -14.45 11.37 7.54
N ARG A 92 -15.20 11.72 6.49
CA ARG A 92 -16.18 10.84 5.85
C ARG A 92 -15.74 10.52 4.43
N ILE A 93 -15.56 9.23 4.15
CA ILE A 93 -15.19 8.74 2.81
C ILE A 93 -16.31 7.85 2.31
N ASN A 94 -16.86 8.17 1.14
CA ASN A 94 -17.77 7.29 0.43
C ASN A 94 -17.00 6.51 -0.64
N THR A 95 -16.66 5.26 -0.32
CA THR A 95 -15.91 4.38 -1.23
C THR A 95 -16.81 3.59 -2.18
N GLY A 96 -18.14 3.69 -2.06
CA GLY A 96 -19.07 2.81 -2.75
C GLY A 96 -18.71 1.33 -2.51
N ASN A 97 -18.54 0.56 -3.58
CA ASN A 97 -18.16 -0.85 -3.52
C ASN A 97 -16.64 -1.09 -3.54
N ILE A 98 -15.82 -0.04 -3.41
CA ILE A 98 -14.36 -0.17 -3.41
C ILE A 98 -13.90 -0.72 -2.05
N GLY A 99 -13.07 -1.77 -2.09
CA GLY A 99 -12.45 -2.39 -0.92
C GLY A 99 -10.92 -2.52 -1.05
N GLY A 100 -10.23 -2.59 0.09
CA GLY A 100 -8.78 -2.80 0.17
C GLY A 100 -7.95 -1.51 0.30
N PRO A 101 -6.66 -1.62 0.66
CA PRO A 101 -5.82 -0.47 1.02
C PRO A 101 -5.36 0.37 -0.19
N SER A 102 -5.64 -0.08 -1.43
CA SER A 102 -5.04 0.45 -2.66
C SER A 102 -5.45 1.86 -3.09
N ALA A 103 -6.38 2.48 -2.36
CA ALA A 103 -6.82 3.86 -2.59
C ALA A 103 -6.26 4.84 -1.55
N GLY A 104 -5.43 4.36 -0.62
CA GLY A 104 -4.94 5.15 0.52
C GLY A 104 -4.26 6.45 0.10
N SER A 105 -3.37 6.41 -0.90
CA SER A 105 -2.69 7.62 -1.39
C SER A 105 -3.66 8.65 -1.98
N MET A 106 -4.69 8.20 -2.69
CA MET A 106 -5.70 9.10 -3.27
C MET A 106 -6.63 9.70 -2.21
N PHE A 107 -6.96 8.95 -1.16
CA PHE A 107 -7.71 9.51 -0.02
C PHE A 107 -6.89 10.56 0.73
N ALA A 108 -5.60 10.29 0.98
CA ALA A 108 -4.71 11.25 1.60
C ALA A 108 -4.60 12.54 0.76
N MET A 109 -4.42 12.40 -0.55
CA MET A 109 -4.37 13.52 -1.48
C MET A 109 -5.65 14.35 -1.49
N GLU A 110 -6.84 13.72 -1.48
CA GLU A 110 -8.12 14.44 -1.44
C GLU A 110 -8.33 15.17 -0.11
N ILE A 111 -7.97 14.55 1.02
CA ILE A 111 -8.02 15.22 2.33
C ILE A 111 -7.12 16.46 2.31
N LEU A 112 -5.89 16.34 1.80
CA LEU A 112 -4.97 17.47 1.66
C LEU A 112 -5.52 18.55 0.73
N ASN A 113 -6.17 18.17 -0.38
CA ASN A 113 -6.77 19.12 -1.31
C ASN A 113 -7.90 19.93 -0.63
N GLN A 114 -8.75 19.28 0.19
CA GLN A 114 -9.81 19.99 0.93
C GLN A 114 -9.27 20.89 2.04
N LEU A 115 -8.16 20.50 2.68
CA LEU A 115 -7.51 21.32 3.71
C LEU A 115 -6.67 22.46 3.11
N SER A 116 -6.30 22.36 1.83
CA SER A 116 -5.55 23.37 1.12
C SER A 116 -6.42 24.58 0.77
N SER A 117 -5.83 25.77 0.83
CA SER A 117 -6.48 27.01 0.35
C SER A 117 -6.61 27.09 -1.17
N LYS A 118 -5.92 26.20 -1.90
CA LYS A 118 -5.88 26.15 -3.36
C LYS A 118 -6.25 24.76 -3.84
N ASP A 119 -6.90 24.69 -5.01
CA ASP A 119 -7.07 23.44 -5.74
C ASP A 119 -5.71 22.92 -6.21
N LEU A 120 -5.25 21.84 -5.57
CA LEU A 120 -3.99 21.17 -5.87
C LEU A 120 -4.03 20.53 -7.26
N THR A 121 -5.22 20.15 -7.76
CA THR A 121 -5.35 19.51 -9.07
C THR A 121 -5.28 20.48 -10.25
N LYS A 122 -5.34 21.80 -10.00
CA LYS A 122 -5.39 22.84 -11.04
C LYS A 122 -6.54 22.62 -12.05
N GLY A 123 -7.68 22.12 -11.59
CA GLY A 123 -8.83 21.76 -12.42
C GLY A 123 -8.64 20.52 -13.30
N LYS A 124 -7.58 19.74 -13.10
CA LYS A 124 -7.34 18.49 -13.82
C LYS A 124 -8.12 17.34 -13.19
N LYS A 125 -8.57 16.41 -14.03
CA LYS A 125 -9.13 15.14 -13.55
C LYS A 125 -7.99 14.18 -13.21
N VAL A 126 -7.68 14.05 -11.93
CA VAL A 126 -6.59 13.21 -11.42
C VAL A 126 -7.17 11.90 -10.90
N ALA A 127 -6.54 10.79 -11.28
CA ALA A 127 -6.79 9.47 -10.73
C ALA A 127 -5.46 8.89 -10.22
N GLY A 128 -5.54 7.76 -9.52
CA GLY A 128 -4.36 7.04 -9.10
C GLY A 128 -4.66 5.86 -8.21
N THR A 129 -3.60 5.20 -7.78
CA THR A 129 -3.66 4.07 -6.85
C THR A 129 -2.38 3.99 -6.04
N GLY A 130 -2.42 3.28 -4.92
CA GLY A 130 -1.30 3.12 -3.99
C GLY A 130 -1.82 2.99 -2.57
N THR A 131 -1.17 2.16 -1.77
CA THR A 131 -1.34 2.25 -0.32
C THR A 131 -0.61 3.50 0.19
N ILE A 132 -0.87 3.91 1.42
CA ILE A 132 -0.12 4.99 2.08
C ILE A 132 0.27 4.52 3.47
N GLY A 133 1.57 4.54 3.77
CA GLY A 133 2.09 4.28 5.11
C GLY A 133 2.10 5.55 5.98
N LEU A 134 2.28 5.39 7.29
CA LEU A 134 2.43 6.55 8.21
C LEU A 134 3.69 7.38 7.96
N ASN A 135 4.66 6.83 7.24
CA ASN A 135 5.87 7.50 6.79
C ASN A 135 5.71 8.10 5.38
N GLU A 136 4.47 8.24 4.91
CA GLU A 136 4.10 8.84 3.61
C GLU A 136 4.59 8.06 2.38
N ARG A 137 5.20 6.88 2.58
CA ARG A 137 5.58 5.99 1.48
C ARG A 137 4.35 5.40 0.83
N ILE A 138 4.32 5.47 -0.50
CA ILE A 138 3.29 4.89 -1.33
C ILE A 138 3.68 3.46 -1.67
N GLY A 139 2.84 2.51 -1.25
CA GLY A 139 3.07 1.09 -1.50
C GLY A 139 2.32 0.57 -2.72
N GLU A 140 2.83 -0.54 -3.24
CA GLU A 140 2.27 -1.25 -4.40
C GLU A 140 0.88 -1.80 -4.19
N VAL A 141 0.23 -2.08 -5.32
CA VAL A 141 -1.12 -2.60 -5.37
C VAL A 141 -1.25 -3.59 -6.53
N GLY A 142 -2.23 -4.48 -6.43
CA GLY A 142 -2.64 -5.31 -7.56
C GLY A 142 -3.59 -4.59 -8.53
N GLY A 143 -3.68 -5.13 -9.74
CA GLY A 143 -4.69 -4.77 -10.75
C GLY A 143 -4.48 -3.39 -11.39
N VAL A 144 -3.23 -2.97 -11.58
CA VAL A 144 -2.88 -1.63 -12.05
C VAL A 144 -3.31 -1.44 -13.51
N LYS A 145 -3.11 -2.46 -14.35
CA LYS A 145 -3.58 -2.47 -15.73
C LYS A 145 -5.06 -2.10 -15.86
N GLN A 146 -5.92 -2.77 -15.09
CA GLN A 146 -7.38 -2.55 -15.14
C GLN A 146 -7.75 -1.15 -14.62
N LYS A 147 -7.06 -0.66 -13.58
CA LYS A 147 -7.29 0.65 -12.99
C LYS A 147 -6.98 1.81 -13.94
N ILE A 148 -5.87 1.73 -14.68
CA ILE A 148 -5.50 2.77 -15.66
C ILE A 148 -6.48 2.83 -16.82
N ILE A 149 -6.90 1.67 -17.35
CA ILE A 149 -7.88 1.61 -18.43
C ILE A 149 -9.20 2.25 -17.97
N ALA A 150 -9.65 1.93 -16.76
CA ALA A 150 -10.86 2.53 -16.18
C ALA A 150 -10.70 4.05 -15.98
N ALA A 151 -9.57 4.49 -15.43
CA ALA A 151 -9.31 5.92 -15.22
C ALA A 151 -9.31 6.72 -16.53
N ASN A 152 -8.67 6.19 -17.59
CA ASN A 152 -8.67 6.82 -18.90
C ASN A 152 -10.09 6.85 -19.51
N ARG A 153 -10.83 5.74 -19.43
CA ARG A 153 -12.23 5.68 -19.89
C ARG A 153 -13.09 6.74 -19.21
N ASP A 154 -12.83 6.99 -17.93
CA ASP A 154 -13.55 7.97 -17.14
C ASP A 154 -12.97 9.39 -17.31
N GLY A 155 -11.99 9.60 -18.19
CA GLY A 155 -11.46 10.90 -18.59
C GLY A 155 -10.39 11.49 -17.66
N ALA A 156 -9.73 10.67 -16.84
CA ALA A 156 -8.59 11.12 -16.07
C ALA A 156 -7.43 11.52 -17.00
N GLN A 157 -6.84 12.68 -16.72
CA GLN A 157 -5.69 13.22 -17.46
C GLN A 157 -4.37 12.77 -16.85
N ILE A 158 -4.35 12.55 -15.54
CA ILE A 158 -3.18 12.16 -14.75
C ILE A 158 -3.53 10.89 -13.97
N PHE A 159 -2.61 9.93 -13.95
CA PHE A 159 -2.71 8.72 -13.15
C PHE A 159 -1.44 8.54 -12.30
N PHE A 160 -1.57 8.76 -10.98
CA PHE A 160 -0.51 8.44 -10.04
C PHE A 160 -0.42 6.94 -9.77
N VAL A 161 0.78 6.39 -9.80
CA VAL A 161 1.01 4.96 -9.59
C VAL A 161 2.26 4.74 -8.75
N PRO A 162 2.31 3.73 -7.85
CA PRO A 162 3.52 3.40 -7.11
C PRO A 162 4.67 3.10 -8.09
N GLU A 163 5.89 3.54 -7.78
CA GLU A 163 7.04 3.40 -8.68
C GLU A 163 7.23 1.97 -9.20
N ASN A 164 7.11 0.98 -8.32
CA ASN A 164 7.31 -0.43 -8.69
C ASN A 164 6.20 -0.98 -9.59
N ASN A 165 5.02 -0.35 -9.61
CA ASN A 165 3.95 -0.66 -10.55
C ASN A 165 4.06 0.13 -11.87
N ALA A 166 5.05 1.02 -12.03
CA ALA A 166 5.14 1.93 -13.16
C ALA A 166 5.35 1.22 -14.51
N ALA A 167 6.09 0.12 -14.55
CA ALA A 167 6.32 -0.63 -15.79
C ALA A 167 5.02 -1.23 -16.33
N GLU A 168 4.26 -1.92 -15.48
CA GLU A 168 2.93 -2.45 -15.82
C GLU A 168 1.98 -1.32 -16.25
N ALA A 169 2.00 -0.21 -15.52
CA ALA A 169 1.17 0.95 -15.80
C ALA A 169 1.45 1.60 -17.16
N LYS A 170 2.73 1.82 -17.48
CA LYS A 170 3.16 2.40 -18.75
C LYS A 170 2.84 1.49 -19.93
N GLU A 171 2.98 0.18 -19.76
CA GLU A 171 2.56 -0.79 -20.77
C GLU A 171 1.05 -0.72 -21.01
N ALA A 172 0.27 -0.70 -19.93
CA ALA A 172 -1.19 -0.60 -19.98
C ALA A 172 -1.70 0.73 -20.55
N SER A 173 -0.93 1.81 -20.44
CA SER A 173 -1.32 3.14 -20.94
C SER A 173 -0.96 3.40 -22.41
N LYS A 174 -0.31 2.45 -23.10
CA LYS A 174 0.01 2.61 -24.53
C LYS A 174 -1.27 2.83 -25.34
N GLY A 175 -1.31 3.93 -26.09
CA GLY A 175 -2.47 4.32 -26.90
C GLY A 175 -3.63 4.94 -26.10
N LEU A 176 -3.46 5.17 -24.79
CA LEU A 176 -4.42 5.90 -23.96
C LEU A 176 -4.03 7.38 -23.85
N SER A 177 -5.01 8.24 -23.62
CA SER A 177 -4.80 9.69 -23.44
C SER A 177 -4.72 10.05 -21.95
N ILE A 178 -3.85 9.34 -21.21
CA ILE A 178 -3.65 9.53 -19.77
C ILE A 178 -2.15 9.57 -19.46
N ASN A 179 -1.73 10.55 -18.64
CA ASN A 179 -0.34 10.67 -18.23
C ASN A 179 -0.07 9.83 -16.97
N VAL A 180 0.78 8.81 -17.09
CA VAL A 180 1.17 7.95 -15.96
C VAL A 180 2.34 8.58 -15.21
N VAL A 181 2.17 8.83 -13.91
CA VAL A 181 3.16 9.47 -13.05
C VAL A 181 3.59 8.51 -11.93
N PRO A 182 4.79 7.93 -12.01
CA PRO A 182 5.36 7.11 -10.94
C PRO A 182 5.66 7.93 -9.69
N VAL A 183 5.31 7.43 -8.51
CA VAL A 183 5.54 8.09 -7.22
C VAL A 183 6.02 7.11 -6.15
N LYS A 184 6.90 7.57 -5.26
CA LYS A 184 7.40 6.82 -4.09
C LYS A 184 6.78 7.30 -2.80
N HIS A 185 6.56 8.60 -2.68
CA HIS A 185 6.03 9.26 -1.49
C HIS A 185 4.91 10.23 -1.87
N LEU A 186 4.13 10.61 -0.87
CA LEU A 186 3.07 11.61 -1.02
C LEU A 186 3.60 12.94 -1.59
N ASP A 187 4.79 13.36 -1.15
CA ASP A 187 5.46 14.57 -1.65
C ASP A 187 5.74 14.53 -3.16
N ASP A 188 5.99 13.36 -3.75
CA ASP A 188 6.18 13.27 -5.20
C ASP A 188 4.90 13.65 -5.96
N MET A 189 3.73 13.30 -5.41
CA MET A 189 2.44 13.69 -5.97
C MET A 189 2.24 15.21 -5.85
N LEU A 190 2.55 15.78 -4.68
CA LEU A 190 2.43 17.21 -4.43
C LEU A 190 3.34 18.02 -5.35
N HIS A 191 4.62 17.69 -5.42
CA HIS A 191 5.59 18.37 -6.30
C HIS A 191 5.18 18.29 -7.77
N TYR A 192 4.67 17.13 -8.22
CA TYR A 192 4.17 17.00 -9.59
C TYR A 192 3.00 17.96 -9.85
N LEU A 193 2.02 18.01 -8.95
CA LEU A 193 0.85 18.88 -9.09
C LEU A 193 1.18 20.37 -8.98
N GLU A 194 2.17 20.73 -8.15
CA GLU A 194 2.66 22.11 -8.05
C GLU A 194 3.35 22.59 -9.34
N SER A 195 3.94 21.67 -10.10
CA SER A 195 4.64 21.96 -11.36
C SER A 195 3.72 22.12 -12.58
N LEU A 196 2.41 21.89 -12.43
CA LEU A 196 1.40 21.98 -13.50
C LEU A 196 1.08 23.42 -13.93
#